data_AF-A0A939VVI5-F1
#
_entry.id   AF-A0A939VVI5-F1
#
_cell.length_a   1.000
_cell.length_b   1.000
_cell.length_c   1.000
_cell.angle_alpha   90.00
_cell.angle_beta   90.00
_cell.angle_gamma   90.00
#
_symmetry.space_group_name_H-M   'P 1'
#
loop_
_entity.id
_entity.type
_entity.pdbx_description
1 polymer ?
#
loop_
_entity_poly.entity_id
_entity_poly.type
_entity_poly.pdbx_seq_one_letter_code
_entity_poly.pdbx_strand_id
1 'polypeptide(L)' 'MKLGQRREGFSNKLGFVLAAAGSAVGLGNIWRFPYLTAKYGGGIFLVTYLVLMLTFGYALL' A
#
# COMPACT_ATOMS: atom_id res chain seq x y z
N MET A 1 -11.44 35.01 -21.52
CA MET A 1 -11.70 33.61 -21.15
C MET A 1 -10.79 33.20 -19.99
N LYS A 2 -11.32 33.03 -18.77
CA LYS A 2 -10.57 32.44 -17.64
C LYS A 2 -10.89 30.95 -17.56
N LEU A 3 -10.06 30.11 -18.17
CA LEU A 3 -10.01 28.67 -17.88
C LEU A 3 -9.09 28.44 -16.68
N GLY A 4 -9.45 29.03 -15.54
CA GLY A 4 -8.84 28.70 -14.26
C GLY A 4 -9.50 27.46 -13.71
N GLN A 5 -9.15 26.29 -14.26
CA GLN A 5 -9.46 25.01 -13.63
C GLN A 5 -8.78 25.03 -12.25
N ARG A 6 -9.52 25.36 -11.20
CA ARG A 6 -9.12 25.02 -9.83
C ARG A 6 -9.02 23.50 -9.84
N ARG A 7 -7.81 22.98 -10.01
CA ARG A 7 -7.50 21.62 -9.60
C ARG A 7 -8.05 21.53 -8.18
N GLU A 8 -9.05 20.70 -7.96
CA GLU A 8 -9.52 20.32 -6.64
C GLU A 8 -8.38 19.53 -5.99
N GLY A 9 -7.29 20.24 -5.67
CA GLY A 9 -6.13 19.69 -5.03
C GLY A 9 -6.63 19.24 -3.68
N PHE A 10 -6.57 17.92 -3.43
CA PHE A 10 -6.86 17.27 -2.17
C PHE A 10 -6.53 18.23 -1.02
N SER A 11 -7.57 18.87 -0.48
CA SER A 11 -7.46 20.02 0.44
C SER A 11 -6.65 19.67 1.70
N ASN A 12 -6.54 18.37 1.98
CA ASN A 12 -5.79 17.83 3.07
C ASN A 12 -4.76 16.83 2.52
N LYS A 13 -3.45 17.07 2.73
CA LYS A 13 -2.38 16.11 2.40
C LYS A 13 -2.69 14.72 2.96
N LEU A 14 -3.34 14.69 4.12
CA LEU A 14 -3.83 13.45 4.75
C LEU A 14 -4.83 12.70 3.87
N GLY A 15 -5.78 13.38 3.22
CA GLY A 15 -6.74 12.74 2.33
C GLY A 15 -6.11 12.17 1.07
N PHE A 16 -5.07 12.82 0.55
CA PHE A 16 -4.29 12.28 -0.58
C PHE A 16 -3.50 11.04 -0.18
N VAL A 17 -2.83 11.08 0.98
CA VAL A 17 -2.08 9.93 1.51
C VAL A 17 -3.02 8.77 1.85
N LEU A 18 -4.21 9.03 2.42
CA LEU A 18 -5.20 8.00 2.70
C LEU A 18 -5.75 7.36 1.42
N ALA A 19 -6.01 8.14 0.38
CA ALA A 19 -6.46 7.63 -0.91
C ALA A 19 -5.38 6.78 -1.59
N ALA A 20 -4.13 7.24 -1.57
CA ALA A 20 -2.98 6.50 -2.11
C ALA A 20 -2.71 5.22 -1.29
N ALA A 21 -2.75 5.30 0.04
CA ALA A 21 -2.60 4.15 0.93
C ALA A 21 -3.73 3.14 0.70
N GLY A 22 -4.98 3.57 0.62
CA GLY A 22 -6.13 2.71 0.33
C GLY A 22 -6.04 2.01 -1.04
N SER A 23 -5.45 2.65 -2.04
CA SER A 23 -5.15 2.01 -3.32
C SER A 23 -3.99 1.00 -3.24
N ALA A 24 -3.01 1.25 -2.37
CA ALA A 24 -1.84 0.39 -2.22
C ALA A 24 -2.13 -0.87 -1.37
N VAL A 25 -2.99 -0.76 -0.35
CA VAL A 25 -3.35 -1.87 0.55
C VAL A 25 -4.79 -2.34 0.28
N GLY A 26 -4.95 -3.29 -0.65
CA GLY A 26 -6.26 -3.87 -1.00
C GLY A 26 -6.65 -5.11 -0.16
N LEU A 27 -7.94 -5.51 -0.24
CA LEU A 27 -8.53 -6.71 0.39
C LEU A 27 -7.70 -8.00 0.20
N GLY A 28 -7.00 -8.11 -0.93
CA GLY A 28 -6.11 -9.23 -1.23
C GLY A 28 -4.98 -9.41 -0.22
N ASN A 29 -4.46 -8.33 0.36
CA ASN A 29 -3.39 -8.40 1.36
C ASN A 29 -3.88 -8.81 2.75
N ILE A 30 -5.18 -8.68 3.03
CA ILE A 30 -5.76 -8.99 4.35
C ILE A 30 -6.19 -10.45 4.44
N TRP A 31 -6.62 -11.08 3.34
CA TRP A 31 -7.09 -12.48 3.35
C TRP A 31 -6.02 -13.48 2.87
N ARG A 32 -5.27 -13.15 1.82
CA ARG A 32 -4.28 -14.09 1.26
C ARG A 32 -3.03 -14.21 2.13
N PHE A 33 -2.67 -13.14 2.81
CA PHE A 33 -1.53 -13.05 3.71
C PHE A 33 -1.63 -13.96 4.95
N PRO A 34 -2.73 -13.96 5.74
CA PRO A 34 -2.89 -14.88 6.87
C PRO A 34 -2.97 -16.35 6.44
N TYR A 35 -3.52 -16.64 5.26
CA TYR A 35 -3.59 -18.01 4.74
C TYR A 35 -2.21 -18.54 4.30
N LEU A 36 -1.41 -17.71 3.63
CA LEU A 36 -0.05 -18.07 3.20
C LEU A 36 0.92 -18.16 4.38
N THR A 37 0.86 -17.24 5.34
CA THR A 37 1.65 -17.33 6.60
C THR A 37 1.31 -18.62 7.34
N ALA A 38 0.03 -18.95 7.55
CA ALA A 38 -0.35 -20.16 8.28
C ALA A 38 0.16 -21.45 7.62
N LYS A 39 0.24 -21.49 6.28
CA LYS A 39 0.65 -22.69 5.53
C LYS A 39 2.16 -22.84 5.32
N TYR A 40 2.91 -21.73 5.24
CA TYR A 40 4.36 -21.72 4.91
C TYR A 40 5.28 -21.32 6.08
N GLY A 41 4.90 -21.63 7.33
CA GLY A 41 5.79 -21.48 8.50
C GLY A 41 5.54 -20.23 9.36
N GLY A 42 4.33 -19.67 9.31
CA GLY A 42 3.83 -18.65 10.23
C GLY A 42 4.68 -17.37 10.22
N GLY A 43 5.42 -17.14 11.30
CA GLY A 43 6.19 -15.91 11.54
C GLY A 43 7.39 -15.70 10.60
N ILE A 44 8.00 -16.77 10.07
CA ILE A 44 9.15 -16.64 9.14
C ILE A 44 8.71 -16.01 7.81
N PHE A 45 7.49 -16.30 7.37
CA PHE A 45 6.90 -15.66 6.19
C PHE A 45 6.70 -14.15 6.43
N LEU A 46 6.35 -13.74 7.64
CA LEU A 46 6.22 -12.32 7.99
C LEU A 46 7.55 -11.57 7.87
N VAL A 47 8.64 -12.18 8.38
CA VAL A 47 9.99 -11.62 8.32
C VAL A 47 10.47 -11.54 6.86
N THR A 48 10.27 -12.62 6.10
CA THR A 48 10.64 -12.67 4.67
C THR A 48 9.86 -11.66 3.85
N TYR A 49 8.56 -11.49 4.13
CA TYR A 49 7.72 -10.47 3.53
C TYR A 49 8.20 -9.05 3.85
N LEU A 50 8.59 -8.76 5.10
CA LEU A 50 9.15 -7.47 5.49
C LEU A 50 10.45 -7.15 4.74
N VAL A 51 11.35 -8.13 4.61
CA VAL A 51 12.62 -7.96 3.88
C VAL A 51 12.36 -7.73 2.38
N LEU A 52 11.50 -8.54 1.76
CA LEU A 52 11.09 -8.34 0.37
C LEU A 52 10.39 -6.99 0.19
N MET A 53 9.47 -6.62 1.07
CA MET A 53 8.74 -5.35 1.02
C MET A 53 9.68 -4.15 1.16
N LEU A 54 10.71 -4.22 2.01
CA LEU A 54 11.71 -3.15 2.13
C LEU A 54 12.62 -3.09 0.91
N THR A 55 13.03 -4.23 0.36
CA THR A 55 14.00 -4.27 -0.75
C THR A 55 13.34 -3.98 -2.10
N PHE A 56 12.26 -4.71 -2.44
CA PHE A 56 11.47 -4.48 -3.65
C PHE A 56 10.63 -3.22 -3.54
N GLY A 57 10.05 -2.94 -2.37
CA GLY A 57 9.26 -1.73 -2.19
C GLY A 57 10.10 -0.46 -2.28
N TYR A 58 11.38 -0.47 -1.89
CA TYR A 58 12.28 0.66 -2.15
C TYR A 58 12.74 0.73 -3.61
N ALA A 59 12.98 -0.40 -4.26
CA ALA A 59 13.44 -0.44 -5.64
C ALA A 59 12.37 -0.05 -6.68
N LEU A 60 11.09 -0.22 -6.35
CA LEU A 60 9.96 -0.01 -7.27
C LEU A 60 9.26 1.34 -7.11
N LEU A 61 9.58 2.10 -6.04
CA LEU A 61 9.01 3.41 -5.70
C LEU A 61 9.84 4.54 -6.34
#